data_AF-A0A3B0RTJ1-F1
#
_entry.id   AF-A0A3B0RTJ1-F1
#
_cell.length_a   1.000
_cell.length_b   1.000
_cell.length_c   1.000
_cell.angle_alpha   90.00
_cell.angle_beta   90.00
_cell.angle_gamma   90.00
#
_symmetry.space_group_name_H-M   'P 1'
#
loop_
_entity.id
_entity.type
_entity.pdbx_description
1 polymer ?
#
loop_
_entity_poly.entity_id
_entity_poly.type
_entity_poly.pdbx_seq_one_letter_code
_entity_poly.pdbx_strand_id
1 'polypeptide(L)'
;MALEDAKNQVDHAFTRDSLRGVSHENTFGGATSFMRRRYSKDLSNVDIAVTGVPFDQAVTNRPGTRLGPRAIREASALQAPDAPYGWGYDPMSEFDIIDYGDLAFDYAMVADFPEALTAHIKGILQAGAASICLGGDHYISFPILKAYAEKYGPLSLLQFDAHSDTWADDNMARIDHG
;
A
#
# COMPACT_ATOMS: atom_id res chain seq x y z
N MET A 1 5.15 -7.86 24.77
CA MET A 1 4.99 -9.23 24.25
C MET A 1 4.63 -10.18 25.39
N ALA A 2 3.39 -10.66 25.46
CA ALA A 2 3.05 -11.78 26.34
C ALA A 2 2.85 -13.03 25.47
N LEU A 3 3.62 -14.09 25.73
CA LEU A 3 3.46 -15.41 25.10
C LEU A 3 2.01 -15.95 25.22
N GLU A 4 1.26 -15.40 26.18
CA GLU A 4 -0.14 -15.69 26.44
C GLU A 4 -1.08 -15.27 25.30
N ASP A 5 -0.77 -14.18 24.59
CA ASP A 5 -1.57 -13.74 23.45
C ASP A 5 -1.26 -14.57 22.20
N ALA A 6 0.02 -14.85 21.96
CA ALA A 6 0.51 -15.54 20.77
C ALA A 6 0.00 -16.98 20.60
N LYS A 7 -0.44 -17.63 21.69
CA LYS A 7 -1.05 -18.97 21.62
C LYS A 7 -2.52 -18.96 21.18
N ASN A 8 -3.17 -17.79 21.21
CA ASN A 8 -4.61 -17.65 20.94
C ASN A 8 -4.92 -16.75 19.74
N GLN A 9 -3.99 -15.91 19.30
CA GLN A 9 -4.15 -15.03 18.15
C GLN A 9 -3.61 -15.68 16.87
N VAL A 10 -4.44 -15.76 15.84
CA VAL A 10 -4.08 -16.23 14.49
C VAL A 10 -5.03 -15.63 13.46
N ASP A 11 -4.50 -15.35 12.27
CA ASP A 11 -5.25 -14.86 11.12
C ASP A 11 -6.00 -13.55 11.37
N HIS A 12 -5.42 -12.61 12.14
CA HIS A 12 -6.07 -11.32 12.40
C HIS A 12 -6.28 -10.49 11.12
N ALA A 13 -5.60 -10.83 10.03
CA ALA A 13 -5.95 -10.33 8.70
C ALA A 13 -7.44 -10.58 8.34
N PHE A 14 -8.09 -11.57 8.94
CA PHE A 14 -9.51 -11.87 8.72
C PHE A 14 -10.35 -11.77 9.99
N THR A 15 -9.80 -12.18 11.14
CA THR A 15 -10.57 -12.50 12.35
C THR A 15 -10.65 -11.37 13.37
N ARG A 16 -9.84 -10.32 13.24
CA ARG A 16 -9.84 -9.22 14.22
C ARG A 16 -11.14 -8.41 14.18
N ASP A 17 -11.65 -8.10 15.37
CA ASP A 17 -12.88 -7.30 15.51
C ASP A 17 -12.64 -5.79 15.31
N SER A 18 -11.44 -5.32 15.63
CA SER A 18 -11.07 -3.91 15.58
C SER A 18 -10.12 -3.60 14.41
N LEU A 19 -10.31 -2.44 13.78
CA LEU A 19 -9.36 -1.83 12.86
C LEU A 19 -8.25 -1.06 13.58
N ARG A 20 -8.00 -1.34 14.86
CA ARG A 20 -6.90 -0.79 15.65
C ARG A 20 -6.19 -1.87 16.46
N GLY A 21 -5.01 -1.53 16.93
CA GLY A 21 -4.13 -2.35 17.77
C GLY A 21 -3.08 -3.15 16.99
N VAL A 22 -2.07 -3.59 17.72
CA VAL A 22 -1.05 -4.56 17.28
C VAL A 22 -1.64 -5.97 17.13
N SER A 23 -0.90 -6.86 16.48
CA SER A 23 -1.23 -8.29 16.39
C SER A 23 -0.10 -9.12 16.99
N HIS A 24 -0.41 -9.95 17.98
CA HIS A 24 0.57 -10.81 18.66
C HIS A 24 0.61 -12.24 18.10
N GLU A 25 0.14 -12.43 16.87
CA GLU A 25 0.26 -13.71 16.16
C GLU A 25 1.71 -14.20 16.09
N ASN A 26 1.88 -15.51 16.03
CA ASN A 26 3.19 -16.10 15.72
C ASN A 26 3.68 -15.58 14.35
N THR A 27 4.84 -14.92 14.33
CA THR A 27 5.38 -14.24 13.13
C THR A 27 5.43 -15.14 11.90
N PHE A 28 5.73 -16.43 12.09
CA PHE A 28 5.89 -17.44 11.05
C PHE A 28 4.59 -18.14 10.62
N GLY A 29 3.44 -17.76 11.19
CA GLY A 29 2.12 -18.28 10.83
C GLY A 29 1.15 -17.18 10.39
N GLY A 30 -0.12 -17.55 10.24
CA GLY A 30 -1.21 -16.63 9.95
C GLY A 30 -1.19 -15.98 8.56
N ALA A 31 -2.33 -15.47 8.12
CA ALA A 31 -2.48 -14.77 6.86
C ALA A 31 -1.71 -13.45 6.81
N THR A 32 -0.99 -13.22 5.70
CA THR A 32 -0.03 -12.11 5.55
C THR A 32 -0.64 -10.91 4.82
N SER A 33 -1.52 -10.18 5.51
CA SER A 33 -1.78 -8.77 5.17
C SER A 33 -0.64 -7.88 5.69
N PHE A 34 -0.55 -6.64 5.19
CA PHE A 34 0.38 -5.64 5.68
C PHE A 34 0.21 -5.48 7.18
N MET A 35 1.26 -5.71 7.97
CA MET A 35 1.28 -5.64 9.44
C MET A 35 0.09 -6.33 10.13
N ARG A 36 -0.44 -7.43 9.56
CA ARG A 36 -1.64 -8.13 10.05
C ARG A 36 -2.89 -7.24 10.16
N ARG A 37 -2.97 -6.18 9.36
CA ARG A 37 -4.17 -5.33 9.22
C ARG A 37 -5.31 -6.14 8.62
N ARG A 38 -6.56 -5.84 8.97
CA ARG A 38 -7.70 -6.59 8.43
C ARG A 38 -7.80 -6.36 6.91
N TYR A 39 -7.94 -7.44 6.16
CA TYR A 39 -8.34 -7.37 4.75
C TYR A 39 -9.78 -6.89 4.65
N SER A 40 -10.00 -5.82 3.90
CA SER A 40 -11.34 -5.28 3.67
C SER A 40 -11.41 -4.57 2.32
N LYS A 41 -12.57 -4.60 1.68
CA LYS A 41 -12.93 -3.70 0.56
C LYS A 41 -13.93 -2.62 1.00
N ASP A 42 -14.38 -2.67 2.25
CA ASP A 42 -15.16 -1.62 2.87
C ASP A 42 -14.23 -0.55 3.45
N LEU A 43 -14.41 0.69 2.98
CA LEU A 43 -13.65 1.87 3.36
C LEU A 43 -14.39 2.74 4.40
N SER A 44 -15.54 2.28 4.90
CA SER A 44 -16.31 3.04 5.89
C SER A 44 -15.53 3.20 7.20
N ASN A 45 -15.40 4.44 7.66
CA ASN A 45 -14.66 4.80 8.88
C ASN A 45 -13.20 4.31 8.88
N VAL A 46 -12.54 4.32 7.72
CA VAL A 46 -11.12 3.99 7.57
C VAL A 46 -10.30 5.27 7.47
N ASP A 47 -9.27 5.39 8.29
CA ASP A 47 -8.31 6.49 8.21
C ASP A 47 -7.27 6.22 7.11
N ILE A 48 -6.78 4.98 7.02
CA ILE A 48 -5.70 4.59 6.11
C ILE A 48 -6.02 3.26 5.41
N ALA A 49 -6.00 3.28 4.09
CA ALA A 49 -6.09 2.10 3.25
C ALA A 49 -4.70 1.76 2.67
N VAL A 50 -4.14 0.62 3.06
CA VAL A 50 -2.91 0.09 2.47
C VAL A 50 -3.28 -0.70 1.22
N THR A 51 -2.75 -0.38 0.05
CA THR A 51 -3.07 -1.08 -1.20
C THR A 51 -1.81 -1.43 -1.98
N GLY A 52 -1.76 -2.63 -2.57
CA GLY A 52 -0.68 -3.01 -3.48
C GLY A 52 -0.96 -2.60 -4.92
N VAL A 53 0.10 -2.26 -5.66
CA VAL A 53 0.06 -1.95 -7.10
C VAL A 53 1.10 -2.82 -7.81
N PRO A 54 0.77 -4.07 -8.16
CA PRO A 54 1.73 -5.05 -8.68
C PRO A 54 2.06 -4.81 -10.17
N PHE A 55 2.77 -3.72 -10.47
CA PHE A 55 3.07 -3.26 -11.82
C PHE A 55 4.59 -3.09 -12.02
N ASP A 56 5.18 -3.67 -13.07
CA ASP A 56 6.59 -3.45 -13.41
C ASP A 56 6.83 -3.34 -14.93
N GLN A 57 5.81 -2.91 -15.68
CA GLN A 57 5.89 -2.85 -17.14
C GLN A 57 6.55 -1.57 -17.65
N ALA A 58 6.90 -0.63 -16.76
CA ALA A 58 7.63 0.59 -17.09
C ALA A 58 9.13 0.51 -16.80
N VAL A 59 9.64 -0.63 -16.31
CA VAL A 59 11.05 -0.79 -15.96
C VAL A 59 11.95 -0.77 -17.20
N THR A 60 13.05 -0.03 -17.11
CA THR A 60 14.05 0.06 -18.19
C THR A 60 15.12 -1.04 -18.14
N ASN A 61 15.19 -1.82 -17.06
CA ASN A 61 16.24 -2.85 -16.86
C ASN A 61 15.69 -4.17 -16.32
N ARG A 62 15.69 -4.38 -15.00
CA ARG A 62 15.32 -5.67 -14.38
C ARG A 62 13.85 -5.65 -13.96
N PRO A 63 13.01 -6.59 -14.44
CA PRO A 63 11.66 -6.78 -13.90
C PRO A 63 11.71 -7.51 -12.56
N GLY A 64 10.57 -7.54 -11.86
CA GLY A 64 10.39 -8.29 -10.61
C GLY A 64 9.60 -7.53 -9.55
N THR A 65 9.56 -6.20 -9.64
CA THR A 65 8.87 -5.36 -8.63
C THR A 65 7.35 -5.55 -8.65
N ARG A 66 6.75 -6.18 -9.68
CA ARG A 66 5.34 -6.61 -9.64
C ARG A 66 5.00 -7.55 -8.47
N LEU A 67 6.00 -8.23 -7.90
CA LEU A 67 5.85 -9.08 -6.72
C LEU A 67 6.13 -8.34 -5.40
N GLY A 68 6.57 -7.08 -5.46
CA GLY A 68 6.89 -6.21 -4.35
C GLY A 68 5.78 -6.11 -3.28
N PRO A 69 4.49 -5.93 -3.63
CA PRO A 69 3.44 -5.81 -2.63
C PRO A 69 3.32 -7.05 -1.74
N ARG A 70 3.53 -8.26 -2.30
CA ARG A 70 3.51 -9.51 -1.53
C ARG A 70 4.72 -9.62 -0.62
N ALA A 71 5.91 -9.31 -1.15
CA ALA A 71 7.16 -9.35 -0.39
C ALA A 71 7.14 -8.38 0.81
N ILE A 72 6.58 -7.17 0.62
CA ILE A 72 6.46 -6.18 1.71
C ILE A 72 5.49 -6.68 2.79
N ARG A 73 4.34 -7.24 2.41
CA ARG A 73 3.39 -7.81 3.38
C ARG A 73 4.03 -8.91 4.22
N GLU A 74 4.73 -9.84 3.57
CA GLU A 74 5.45 -10.92 4.26
C GLU A 74 6.51 -10.36 5.22
N ALA A 75 7.36 -9.45 4.74
CA ALA A 75 8.40 -8.81 5.56
C ALA A 75 7.82 -8.04 6.76
N SER A 76 6.63 -7.45 6.61
CA SER A 76 5.97 -6.68 7.67
C SER A 76 5.44 -7.53 8.83
N ALA A 77 5.35 -8.85 8.68
CA ALA A 77 4.85 -9.76 9.72
C ALA A 77 5.64 -9.67 11.03
N LEU A 78 6.93 -9.36 10.95
CA LEU A 78 7.80 -9.19 12.12
C LEU A 78 7.50 -7.90 12.91
N GLN A 79 6.88 -6.91 12.27
CA GLN A 79 6.61 -5.58 12.86
C GLN A 79 5.21 -5.48 13.48
N ALA A 80 4.31 -6.43 13.21
CA ALA A 80 2.95 -6.41 13.69
C ALA A 80 2.74 -6.44 15.24
N PRO A 81 3.63 -7.05 16.06
CA PRO A 81 3.38 -7.16 17.51
C PRO A 81 3.87 -5.97 18.34
N ASP A 82 4.68 -5.07 17.76
CA ASP A 82 5.36 -4.02 18.51
C ASP A 82 5.01 -2.63 17.96
N ALA A 83 4.87 -1.65 18.87
CA ALA A 83 4.80 -0.26 18.47
C ALA A 83 6.13 0.17 17.80
N PRO A 84 6.10 1.07 16.80
CA PRO A 84 7.31 1.55 16.14
C PRO A 84 8.34 2.10 17.14
N TYR A 85 9.56 1.56 17.10
CA TYR A 85 10.61 1.94 18.04
C TYR A 85 10.98 3.42 17.93
N GLY A 86 11.05 4.11 19.08
CA GLY A 86 11.44 5.52 19.15
C GLY A 86 10.31 6.52 18.89
N TRP A 87 9.08 6.04 18.64
CA TRP A 87 7.91 6.89 18.45
C TRP A 87 7.22 7.14 19.79
N GLY A 88 6.67 8.35 19.96
CA GLY A 88 5.89 8.72 21.14
C GLY A 88 4.44 8.23 21.10
N TYR A 89 4.03 7.55 20.04
CA TYR A 89 2.69 7.04 19.80
C TYR A 89 2.73 5.79 18.91
N ASP A 90 1.64 5.01 18.93
CA ASP A 90 1.48 3.82 18.09
C ASP A 90 0.40 4.06 17.01
N PRO A 91 0.79 4.23 15.73
CA PRO A 91 -0.17 4.48 14.66
C PRO A 91 -1.16 3.32 14.48
N MET A 92 -0.78 2.08 14.80
CA MET A 92 -1.68 0.94 14.67
C MET A 92 -2.81 0.97 15.69
N SER A 93 -2.60 1.61 16.85
CA SER A 93 -3.59 1.76 17.90
C SER A 93 -4.43 3.04 17.76
N GLU A 94 -3.91 4.06 17.08
CA GLU A 94 -4.57 5.37 16.94
C GLU A 94 -5.44 5.50 15.69
N PHE A 95 -5.09 4.82 14.59
CA PHE A 95 -5.78 4.93 13.31
C PHE A 95 -6.53 3.65 12.94
N ASP A 96 -7.67 3.82 12.27
CA ASP A 96 -8.42 2.73 11.64
C ASP A 96 -7.75 2.36 10.30
N ILE A 97 -6.93 1.30 10.32
CA ILE A 97 -6.10 0.88 9.17
C ILE A 97 -6.56 -0.48 8.62
N ILE A 98 -6.78 -0.55 7.30
CA ILE A 98 -7.05 -1.79 6.57
C ILE A 98 -5.94 -2.13 5.57
N ASP A 99 -5.81 -3.41 5.23
CA ASP A 99 -5.20 -3.82 3.97
C ASP A 99 -6.31 -3.94 2.93
N TYR A 100 -6.31 -3.02 1.98
CA TYR A 100 -7.27 -2.94 0.89
C TYR A 100 -6.97 -3.95 -0.23
N GLY A 101 -5.98 -4.82 -0.07
CA GLY A 101 -5.54 -5.78 -1.08
C GLY A 101 -4.81 -5.08 -2.23
N ASP A 102 -4.91 -5.63 -3.43
CA ASP A 102 -4.22 -5.09 -4.62
C ASP A 102 -5.20 -4.44 -5.59
N LEU A 103 -4.68 -3.52 -6.41
CA LEU A 103 -5.35 -3.02 -7.61
C LEU A 103 -5.54 -4.17 -8.61
N ALA A 104 -6.77 -4.35 -9.09
CA ALA A 104 -7.05 -5.17 -10.26
C ALA A 104 -6.99 -4.32 -11.54
N PHE A 105 -6.30 -4.81 -12.56
CA PHE A 105 -6.19 -4.17 -13.88
C PHE A 105 -5.93 -5.22 -14.95
N ASP A 106 -6.17 -4.87 -16.22
CA ASP A 106 -5.82 -5.73 -17.35
C ASP A 106 -4.31 -5.61 -17.62
N TYR A 107 -3.55 -6.63 -17.22
CA TYR A 107 -2.10 -6.63 -17.40
C TYR A 107 -1.66 -6.68 -18.86
N ALA A 108 -2.53 -7.08 -19.79
CA ALA A 108 -2.26 -7.14 -21.22
C ALA A 108 -2.59 -5.83 -21.95
N MET A 109 -3.39 -4.95 -21.34
CA MET A 109 -3.75 -3.63 -21.87
C MET A 109 -3.03 -2.52 -21.07
N VAL A 110 -1.70 -2.46 -21.21
CA VAL A 110 -0.83 -1.56 -20.42
C VAL A 110 -1.26 -0.09 -20.53
N ALA A 111 -1.76 0.33 -21.70
CA ALA A 111 -2.23 1.70 -21.94
C ALA A 111 -3.39 2.13 -21.02
N ASP A 112 -4.19 1.18 -20.51
CA ASP A 112 -5.35 1.47 -19.65
C ASP A 112 -4.96 1.55 -18.17
N PHE A 113 -3.77 1.07 -17.80
CA PHE A 113 -3.28 1.02 -16.41
C PHE A 113 -3.30 2.38 -15.70
N PRO A 114 -2.87 3.51 -16.31
CA PRO A 114 -2.85 4.80 -15.63
C PRO A 114 -4.24 5.22 -15.17
N GLU A 115 -5.26 5.06 -16.03
CA GLU A 115 -6.63 5.41 -15.68
C GLU A 115 -7.21 4.48 -14.61
N ALA A 116 -6.93 3.18 -14.69
CA ALA A 116 -7.34 2.20 -13.68
C ALA A 116 -6.75 2.54 -12.30
N LEU A 117 -5.46 2.85 -12.21
CA LEU A 117 -4.81 3.21 -10.95
C LEU A 117 -5.31 4.56 -10.42
N THR A 118 -5.45 5.58 -11.27
CA THR A 118 -6.03 6.87 -10.86
C THR A 118 -7.44 6.68 -10.29
N ALA A 119 -8.29 5.88 -10.94
CA ALA A 119 -9.65 5.61 -10.45
C ALA A 119 -9.68 4.87 -9.10
N HIS A 120 -8.80 3.88 -8.93
CA HIS A 120 -8.66 3.15 -7.66
C HIS A 120 -8.29 4.06 -6.49
N ILE A 121 -7.30 4.95 -6.68
CA ILE A 121 -6.89 5.90 -5.64
C ILE A 121 -7.99 6.92 -5.37
N LYS A 122 -8.70 7.40 -6.40
CA LYS A 122 -9.86 8.27 -6.22
C LYS A 122 -10.93 7.63 -5.33
N GLY A 123 -11.22 6.34 -5.52
CA GLY A 123 -12.17 5.60 -4.68
C GLY A 123 -11.78 5.63 -3.20
N ILE A 124 -10.51 5.36 -2.89
CA ILE A 124 -9.97 5.44 -1.52
C ILE A 124 -10.12 6.87 -0.97
N LEU A 125 -9.70 7.88 -1.72
CA LEU A 125 -9.75 9.27 -1.30
C LEU A 125 -11.19 9.78 -1.12
N GLN A 126 -12.14 9.35 -1.94
CA GLN A 126 -13.56 9.74 -1.83
C GLN A 126 -14.20 9.20 -0.55
N ALA A 127 -13.76 8.04 -0.07
CA ALA A 127 -14.20 7.48 1.21
C ALA A 127 -13.63 8.23 2.44
N GLY A 128 -12.72 9.18 2.23
CA GLY A 128 -12.09 9.97 3.30
C GLY A 128 -10.75 9.41 3.80
N ALA A 129 -10.38 8.20 3.36
CA ALA A 129 -9.13 7.56 3.76
C ALA A 129 -7.91 8.13 3.01
N ALA A 130 -6.75 8.11 3.66
CA ALA A 130 -5.46 8.23 2.99
C ALA A 130 -5.03 6.87 2.39
N SER A 131 -4.22 6.89 1.34
CA SER A 131 -3.63 5.68 0.76
C SER A 131 -2.16 5.51 1.16
N ILE A 132 -1.78 4.28 1.50
CA ILE A 132 -0.38 3.82 1.49
C ILE A 132 -0.27 2.80 0.36
N CYS A 133 0.52 3.11 -0.66
CA CYS A 133 0.66 2.25 -1.83
C CYS A 133 1.94 1.41 -1.71
N LEU A 134 1.78 0.08 -1.76
CA LEU A 134 2.90 -0.86 -1.85
C LEU A 134 3.21 -1.06 -3.31
N GLY A 135 4.39 -0.64 -3.71
CA GLY A 135 4.71 -0.51 -5.12
C GLY A 135 5.00 -1.81 -5.83
N GLY A 136 4.80 -1.71 -7.13
CA GLY A 136 5.76 -2.14 -8.11
C GLY A 136 6.67 -0.96 -8.52
N ASP A 137 6.92 -0.75 -9.80
CA ASP A 137 7.89 0.24 -10.31
C ASP A 137 7.45 1.69 -10.02
N HIS A 138 8.34 2.65 -10.27
CA HIS A 138 8.12 4.03 -9.86
C HIS A 138 7.05 4.75 -10.71
N TYR A 139 6.66 4.21 -11.87
CA TYR A 139 5.63 4.81 -12.72
C TYR A 139 4.29 4.91 -11.99
N ILE A 140 4.00 4.00 -11.06
CA ILE A 140 2.75 4.01 -10.28
C ILE A 140 2.53 5.34 -9.53
N SER A 141 3.61 6.06 -9.19
CA SER A 141 3.53 7.36 -8.51
C SER A 141 2.80 8.39 -9.35
N PHE A 142 2.95 8.38 -10.69
CA PHE A 142 2.32 9.38 -11.54
C PHE A 142 0.77 9.31 -11.50
N PRO A 143 0.11 8.16 -11.77
CA PRO A 143 -1.35 8.07 -11.63
C PRO A 143 -1.88 8.28 -10.21
N ILE A 144 -1.10 7.92 -9.18
CA ILE A 144 -1.44 8.19 -7.77
C ILE A 144 -1.44 9.71 -7.52
N LEU A 145 -0.36 10.41 -7.91
CA LEU A 145 -0.24 11.86 -7.76
C LEU A 145 -1.34 12.61 -8.52
N LYS A 146 -1.74 12.13 -9.71
CA LYS A 146 -2.89 12.69 -10.44
C LYS A 146 -4.17 12.65 -9.61
N ALA A 147 -4.47 11.52 -8.96
CA ALA A 147 -5.66 11.39 -8.11
C ALA A 147 -5.61 12.32 -6.88
N TYR A 148 -4.44 12.43 -6.23
CA TYR A 148 -4.26 13.34 -5.10
C TYR A 148 -4.34 14.81 -5.52
N ALA A 149 -3.72 15.18 -6.63
CA ALA A 149 -3.72 16.56 -7.13
C ALA A 149 -5.13 17.01 -7.54
N GLU A 150 -5.97 16.11 -8.06
CA GLU A 150 -7.37 16.42 -8.34
C GLU A 150 -8.17 16.73 -7.06
N LYS A 151 -7.89 16.04 -5.94
CA LYS A 151 -8.59 16.28 -4.67
C LYS A 151 -8.04 17.48 -3.90
N TYR A 152 -6.73 17.69 -3.89
CA TYR A 152 -6.05 18.62 -2.98
C TYR A 152 -5.36 19.80 -3.69
N GLY A 153 -5.34 19.82 -5.02
CA GLY A 153 -4.58 20.80 -5.80
C GLY A 153 -3.08 20.45 -5.90
N PRO A 154 -2.22 21.41 -6.28
CA PRO A 154 -0.78 21.18 -6.42
C PRO A 154 -0.15 20.61 -5.15
N LEU A 155 0.77 19.65 -5.32
CA LEU A 155 1.40 18.91 -4.24
C LEU A 155 2.89 19.26 -4.13
N SER A 156 3.42 19.19 -2.92
CA SER A 156 4.86 19.09 -2.69
C SER A 156 5.28 17.62 -2.73
N LEU A 157 6.37 17.31 -3.43
CA LEU A 157 6.92 15.95 -3.51
C LEU A 157 8.19 15.84 -2.66
N LEU A 158 8.21 14.85 -1.77
CA LEU A 158 9.42 14.40 -1.08
C LEU A 158 9.82 13.05 -1.67
N GLN A 159 10.82 13.04 -2.56
CA GLN A 159 11.27 11.86 -3.28
C GLN A 159 12.61 11.38 -2.74
N PHE A 160 12.65 10.12 -2.34
CA PHE A 160 13.87 9.44 -1.93
C PHE A 160 14.24 8.45 -3.01
N ASP A 161 15.19 8.81 -3.86
CA ASP A 161 15.60 7.96 -4.97
C ASP A 161 17.06 8.26 -5.34
N ALA A 162 17.72 7.28 -5.95
CA ALA A 162 19.02 7.47 -6.59
C ALA A 162 18.88 8.16 -7.97
N HIS A 163 17.69 8.12 -8.57
CA HIS A 163 17.37 8.70 -9.85
C HIS A 163 16.37 9.85 -9.69
N SER A 164 16.44 10.86 -10.57
CA SER A 164 15.52 11.99 -10.45
C SER A 164 14.13 11.68 -10.98
N ASP A 165 14.01 10.74 -11.92
CA ASP A 165 12.78 10.36 -12.62
C ASP A 165 12.05 11.58 -13.22
N THR A 166 12.84 12.41 -13.90
CA THR A 166 12.42 13.68 -14.51
C THR A 166 13.07 13.89 -15.88
N TRP A 167 13.42 12.82 -16.59
CA TRP A 167 13.93 12.99 -17.95
C TRP A 167 12.85 13.55 -18.87
N ALA A 168 13.25 14.33 -19.87
CA ALA A 168 12.28 14.97 -20.75
C ALA A 168 11.58 13.92 -21.62
N ASP A 169 10.25 13.83 -21.48
CA ASP A 169 9.37 13.05 -22.34
C ASP A 169 8.27 13.95 -22.91
N ASP A 170 8.17 14.01 -24.22
CA ASP A 170 7.20 14.81 -24.96
C ASP A 170 5.90 14.06 -25.29
N ASN A 171 5.81 12.77 -24.97
CA ASN A 171 4.67 11.92 -25.25
C ASN A 171 4.04 11.38 -23.96
N MET A 172 3.01 12.08 -23.48
CA MET A 172 2.25 11.72 -22.28
C MET A 172 1.52 10.37 -22.34
N ALA A 173 1.48 9.70 -23.49
CA ALA A 173 0.93 8.35 -23.62
C ALA A 173 1.97 7.26 -23.33
N ARG A 174 3.26 7.61 -23.16
CA ARG A 174 4.31 6.68 -22.76
C ARG A 174 4.16 6.29 -21.29
N ILE A 175 4.64 5.10 -20.98
CA ILE A 175 4.62 4.49 -19.66
C ILE A 175 6.07 4.14 -19.35
N ASP A 176 6.73 4.99 -18.58
CA ASP A 176 8.15 4.91 -18.24
C ASP A 176 8.34 5.29 -16.76
N HIS A 177 9.21 4.58 -16.04
CA HIS A 177 9.44 4.80 -14.62
C HIS A 177 10.47 5.90 -14.29
N GLY A 178 11.03 6.59 -15.29
CA GLY A 178 12.02 7.69 -15.15
C GLY A 178 11.61 9.02 -15.81
#